data_AF-A0A933T1K1-F1
#
_entry.id   AF-A0A933T1K1-F1
#
_cell.length_a   1.000
_cell.length_b   1.000
_cell.length_c   1.000
_cell.angle_alpha   90.00
_cell.angle_beta   90.00
_cell.angle_gamma   90.00
#
_symmetry.space_group_name_H-M   'P 1'
#
loop_
_entity.id
_entity.type
_entity.pdbx_description
1 polymer ?
#
loop_
_entity_poly.entity_id
_entity_poly.type
_entity_poly.pdbx_seq_one_letter_code
_entity_poly.pdbx_strand_id
1 'polypeptide(L)' 'MNTLCHQIHEILRSELSDTTAGIIIEQNSRAIGKDSDTVTFEDTKNLIRRILLSVFLFGGMEKAKRIKDKFDGIK' A
#
# COMPACT_ATOMS: atom_id res chain seq x y z
N MET A 1 7.00 8.92 9.45
CA MET A 1 6.53 8.15 8.30
C MET A 1 7.60 8.15 7.23
N ASN A 2 8.13 6.97 6.89
CA ASN A 2 9.12 6.76 5.82
C ASN A 2 8.61 7.27 4.47
N THR A 3 9.47 7.87 3.66
CA THR A 3 9.15 8.43 2.33
C THR A 3 8.43 7.42 1.42
N LEU A 4 8.81 6.14 1.46
CA LEU A 4 8.17 5.08 0.66
C LEU A 4 6.75 4.77 1.15
N CYS A 5 6.55 4.60 2.45
CA CYS A 5 5.22 4.41 3.02
C CYS A 5 4.33 5.64 2.83
N HIS A 6 4.90 6.84 2.80
CA HIS A 6 4.18 8.06 2.46
C HIS A 6 3.68 8.01 1.00
N GLN A 7 4.53 7.66 0.04
CA GLN A 7 4.11 7.53 -1.36
C GLN A 7 3.03 6.47 -1.56
N ILE A 8 3.17 5.32 -0.89
CA ILE A 8 2.16 4.26 -0.90
C ILE A 8 0.84 4.77 -0.32
N HIS A 9 0.90 5.54 0.76
CA HIS A 9 -0.28 6.13 1.40
C HIS A 9 -1.03 7.08 0.47
N GLU A 10 -0.31 7.97 -0.21
CA GLU A 10 -0.91 8.90 -1.17
C GLU A 10 -1.58 8.18 -2.35
N ILE A 11 -0.93 7.12 -2.86
CA ILE A 11 -1.53 6.29 -3.91
C ILE A 11 -2.82 5.64 -3.42
N LEU A 12 -2.82 5.07 -2.21
CA LEU A 12 -4.01 4.44 -1.65
C LEU A 12 -5.14 5.45 -1.41
N ARG A 13 -4.80 6.63 -0.87
CA ARG A 13 -5.75 7.72 -0.60
C ARG A 13 -6.42 8.26 -1.87
N SER A 14 -5.81 8.07 -3.03
CA SER A 14 -6.42 8.47 -4.31
C SER A 14 -7.63 7.61 -4.72
N GLU A 15 -7.79 6.40 -4.19
CA GLU A 15 -8.90 5.48 -4.52
C GLU A 15 -9.67 4.98 -3.29
N LEU A 16 -9.13 5.21 -2.09
CA LEU A 16 -9.64 4.78 -0.79
C LEU A 16 -9.69 5.96 0.17
N SER A 17 -10.51 5.83 1.22
CA SER A 17 -10.50 6.80 2.31
C SER A 17 -9.16 6.81 3.04
N ASP A 18 -8.76 7.97 3.55
CA ASP A 18 -7.52 8.17 4.32
C ASP A 18 -7.35 7.14 5.45
N THR A 19 -8.41 6.91 6.23
CA THR A 19 -8.44 5.89 7.28
C THR A 19 -8.18 4.48 6.75
N THR A 20 -8.77 4.12 5.62
CA THR A 20 -8.60 2.79 5.00
C THR A 20 -7.18 2.62 4.46
N ALA A 21 -6.62 3.65 3.84
CA ALA A 21 -5.24 3.67 3.37
C ALA A 21 -4.25 3.46 4.53
N GLY A 22 -4.44 4.19 5.64
CA GLY A 22 -3.64 4.03 6.86
C GLY A 22 -3.72 2.62 7.44
N ILE A 23 -4.92 2.07 7.59
CA ILE A 23 -5.13 0.70 8.11
C ILE A 23 -4.44 -0.34 7.21
N ILE A 24 -4.59 -0.23 5.89
CA ILE A 24 -4.00 -1.18 4.94
C ILE A 24 -2.47 -1.17 5.05
N ILE A 25 -1.84 0.01 5.15
CA ILE A 25 -0.39 0.11 5.30
C ILE A 25 0.05 -0.47 6.63
N GLU A 26 -0.58 -0.06 7.74
CA GLU A 26 -0.21 -0.52 9.08
C GLU A 26 -0.32 -2.05 9.20
N GLN A 27 -1.44 -2.64 8.75
CA GLN A 27 -1.64 -4.08 8.82
C GLN A 27 -0.63 -4.85 7.95
N ASN A 28 -0.38 -4.37 6.73
CA ASN A 28 0.53 -5.06 5.83
C ASN A 28 2.00 -4.90 6.25
N SER A 29 2.39 -3.74 6.81
CA SER A 29 3.71 -3.51 7.41
C SER A 29 3.93 -4.41 8.63
N ARG A 30 2.98 -4.44 9.57
CA ARG A 30 3.09 -5.33 10.74
C ARG A 30 3.18 -6.79 10.34
N ALA A 31 2.46 -7.21 9.31
CA ALA A 31 2.47 -8.59 8.89
C ALA A 31 3.72 -8.98 8.06
N ILE A 32 4.62 -8.05 7.76
CA ILE A 32 6.01 -8.36 7.37
C ILE A 32 7.01 -8.14 8.53
N GLY A 33 6.53 -7.96 9.75
CA GLY A 33 7.35 -7.76 10.95
C GLY A 33 8.03 -6.40 11.03
N LYS A 34 7.49 -5.38 10.35
CA LYS A 34 8.06 -4.03 10.27
C LYS A 34 7.04 -2.98 10.69
N ASP A 35 7.50 -1.92 11.33
CA ASP A 35 6.74 -0.68 11.43
C ASP A 35 6.75 0.04 10.09
N SER A 36 5.67 0.77 9.78
CA SER A 36 5.54 1.59 8.56
C SER A 36 6.68 2.61 8.39
N ASP A 37 7.30 3.04 9.49
CA ASP A 37 8.48 3.91 9.47
C ASP A 37 9.80 3.19 9.11
N THR A 38 9.84 1.86 9.20
CA THR A 38 11.06 1.05 9.01
C THR A 38 11.05 0.21 7.73
N VAL A 39 10.02 0.34 6.90
CA VAL A 39 9.88 -0.39 5.64
C VAL A 39 10.97 0.03 4.67
N THR A 40 11.74 -0.93 4.17
CA THR A 40 12.75 -0.68 3.13
C THR A 40 12.17 -0.83 1.73
N PHE A 41 12.95 -0.47 0.70
CA PHE A 41 12.56 -0.67 -0.69
C PHE A 41 12.35 -2.15 -1.05
N GLU A 42 13.14 -3.05 -0.48
CA GLU A 42 13.00 -4.49 -0.71
C GLU A 42 11.70 -5.03 -0.09
N ASP A 43 11.42 -4.60 1.14
CA ASP A 43 10.16 -4.89 1.85
C ASP A 43 8.95 -4.36 1.07
N THR A 44 9.10 -3.20 0.41
CA THR A 44 8.04 -2.53 -0.33
C THR A 44 7.49 -3.39 -1.48
N LYS A 45 8.32 -4.18 -2.16
CA LYS A 45 7.85 -5.09 -3.22
C LYS A 45 6.88 -6.14 -2.67
N ASN A 46 7.22 -6.73 -1.53
CA ASN A 46 6.36 -7.68 -0.84
C ASN A 46 5.12 -6.98 -0.26
N LEU A 47 5.30 -5.78 0.29
CA LEU A 47 4.23 -4.97 0.86
C LEU A 47 3.19 -4.60 -0.19
N ILE A 48 3.59 -4.05 -1.35
CA ILE A 48 2.71 -3.67 -2.46
C ILE A 48 1.87 -4.87 -2.91
N ARG A 49 2.47 -6.05 -3.04
CA ARG A 49 1.73 -7.26 -3.44
C ARG A 49 0.61 -7.61 -2.47
N ARG A 50 0.86 -7.45 -1.16
CA ARG A 50 -0.12 -7.73 -0.11
C ARG A 50 -1.19 -6.62 -0.02
N ILE A 51 -0.76 -5.37 -0.14
CA ILE A 51 -1.66 -4.21 -0.25
C ILE A 51 -2.63 -4.39 -1.41
N LEU A 52 -2.14 -4.73 -2.61
CA LEU A 52 -2.99 -4.98 -3.78
C LEU A 52 -4.00 -6.10 -3.54
N LEU A 53 -3.60 -7.16 -2.83
CA LEU A 53 -4.52 -8.23 -2.43
C LEU A 53 -5.59 -7.71 -1.46
N SER A 54 -5.21 -6.94 -0.44
CA SER A 54 -6.18 -6.31 0.47
C SER A 54 -7.15 -5.40 -0.28
N VAL A 55 -6.64 -4.54 -1.16
CA VAL A 55 -7.46 -3.64 -1.98
C VAL A 55 -8.38 -4.44 -2.91
N PHE A 56 -7.92 -5.54 -3.48
CA PHE A 56 -8.77 -6.42 -4.29
C PHE A 56 -9.93 -7.01 -3.48
N LEU A 57 -9.64 -7.48 -2.26
CA LEU A 57 -10.63 -8.08 -1.37
C LEU A 57 -11.66 -7.06 -0.84
N PHE A 58 -11.22 -5.85 -0.50
CA PHE A 58 -12.09 -4.84 0.13
C PHE A 58 -12.66 -3.79 -0.84
N GLY A 59 -11.93 -3.48 -1.90
CA GLY A 59 -12.24 -2.41 -2.86
C GLY A 59 -12.59 -2.91 -4.27
N GLY A 60 -12.46 -4.21 -4.53
CA GLY A 60 -12.77 -4.82 -5.81
C GLY A 60 -11.68 -4.69 -6.87
N MET A 61 -11.86 -5.42 -7.98
CA MET A 61 -10.86 -5.56 -9.04
C MET A 61 -10.48 -4.24 -9.71
N GLU A 62 -11.45 -3.36 -9.95
CA GLU A 62 -11.19 -2.08 -10.62
C GLU A 62 -10.27 -1.17 -9.81
N LYS A 63 -10.52 -1.02 -8.50
CA LYS A 63 -9.68 -0.21 -7.61
C LYS A 63 -8.29 -0.79 -7.48
N ALA A 64 -8.19 -2.12 -7.32
CA ALA A 64 -6.90 -2.80 -7.27
C ALA A 64 -6.08 -2.57 -8.56
N LYS A 65 -6.73 -2.58 -9.72
CA LYS A 65 -6.08 -2.29 -11.01
C LYS A 65 -5.58 -0.85 -11.10
N ARG A 66 -6.40 0.13 -10.70
CA ARG A 66 -6.01 1.56 -10.67
C ARG A 66 -4.84 1.82 -9.72
N ILE A 67 -4.87 1.21 -8.54
CA ILE A 67 -3.78 1.32 -7.55
C ILE A 67 -2.49 0.65 -8.07
N LYS A 68 -2.60 -0.52 -8.70
CA LYS A 68 -1.45 -1.22 -9.31
C LYS A 68 -0.78 -0.37 -10.38
N ASP A 69 -1.55 0.27 -11.25
CA ASP A 69 -1.04 1.13 -12.32
C ASP A 69 -0.22 2.30 -11.75
N LYS A 70 -0.72 2.92 -10.67
CA LYS A 70 0.00 3.98 -9.94
C LYS A 70 1.28 3.48 -9.27
N PHE A 71 1.29 2.25 -8.75
CA PHE A 71 2.52 1.63 -8.21
C PHE A 71 3.57 1.36 -9.29
N ASP A 72 3.15 0.93 -10.49
CA ASP A 72 4.06 0.68 -11.62
C ASP A 72 4.70 2.00 -12.13
N GLY A 73 4.02 3.13 -11.93
CA GLY A 73 4.53 4.47 -12.21
C GLY A 73 5.60 4.98 -11.23
N ILE A 74 5.79 4.32 -10.08
CA ILE A 74 6.92 4.62 -9.17
C ILE A 74 8.17 3.94 -9.72
N LYS A 75 8.90 4.64 -10.59
CA LYS A 75 10.23 4.25 -11.08
C LYS A 75 11.34 4.82 -10.22
#